data_AF-A0A958UCK6-F1
#
_entry.id   AF-A0A958UCK6-F1
#
_cell.length_a   1.000
_cell.length_b   1.000
_cell.length_c   1.000
_cell.angle_alpha   90.00
_cell.angle_beta   90.00
_cell.angle_gamma   90.00
#
_symmetry.space_group_name_H-M   'P 1'
#
loop_
_entity.id
_entity.type
_entity.pdbx_description
1 polymer ?
#
loop_
_entity_poly.entity_id
_entity_poly.type
_entity_poly.pdbx_seq_one_letter_code
_entity_poly.pdbx_strand_id
1 'polypeptide(L)'
;TMKKFIAVLILLCSLSVAAQETITNESVIQMKELGFDDNMIIDKINTSNVKFDASISELSKLKKAGISADVISLIMEKSKHNTKSRTGIYYTDVDGEQKLIQPSVFSGTNSNAAAQKLVSGLINAKKKAQLPGIRSNNVLGTSSPEFTFIFDPSASEVDNMQTNQGNQAGIFNWWFRTASSPNEFVLVKLTVKDKKNLREVITGKDSWISSSSGIDPKYALPFKIDVIEGNKFKVTPDALEPGEYCFIYQGQVPQGRENQSVFDFSIQ
;
A
#
# COMPACT_ATOMS: atom_id res chain seq x y z
N THR A 1 -15.70 -66.02 -10.31
CA THR A 1 -15.19 -65.57 -8.99
C THR A 1 -15.70 -64.16 -8.75
N MET A 2 -16.66 -64.03 -7.85
CA MET A 2 -17.40 -62.81 -7.54
C MET A 2 -16.69 -61.95 -6.48
N LYS A 3 -16.92 -60.63 -6.55
CA LYS A 3 -17.00 -59.66 -5.45
C LYS A 3 -15.73 -59.39 -4.62
N LYS A 4 -15.17 -58.19 -4.79
CA LYS A 4 -14.65 -57.37 -3.69
C LYS A 4 -15.19 -55.94 -3.81
N PHE A 5 -16.28 -55.69 -3.10
CA PHE A 5 -16.64 -54.38 -2.60
C PHE A 5 -15.58 -53.95 -1.57
N ILE A 6 -15.25 -52.66 -1.53
CA ILE A 6 -15.43 -51.80 -0.35
C ILE A 6 -15.12 -50.37 -0.80
N ALA A 7 -16.18 -49.55 -0.80
CA ALA A 7 -16.16 -48.13 -1.00
C ALA A 7 -15.51 -47.47 0.23
N VAL A 8 -14.46 -46.69 0.01
CA VAL A 8 -13.94 -45.73 1.00
C VAL A 8 -14.57 -44.39 0.65
N LEU A 9 -15.79 -44.18 1.14
CA LEU A 9 -16.44 -42.89 1.20
C LEU A 9 -15.86 -42.16 2.42
N ILE A 10 -14.71 -41.50 2.23
CA ILE A 10 -14.19 -40.56 3.24
C ILE A 10 -15.15 -39.38 3.25
N LEU A 11 -15.94 -39.38 4.32
CA LEU A 11 -16.74 -38.31 4.87
C LEU A 11 -16.07 -36.94 4.63
N LEU A 12 -16.56 -36.22 3.62
CA LEU A 12 -16.45 -34.77 3.55
C LEU A 12 -17.20 -34.21 4.76
N CYS A 13 -16.52 -34.11 5.90
CA CYS A 13 -16.92 -33.20 6.96
C CYS A 13 -16.61 -31.80 6.44
N SER A 14 -17.52 -31.27 5.63
CA SER A 14 -17.57 -29.87 5.27
C SER A 14 -17.68 -29.09 6.58
N LEU A 15 -16.55 -28.61 7.08
CA LEU A 15 -16.52 -27.52 8.03
C LEU A 15 -17.19 -26.35 7.31
N SER A 16 -18.49 -26.17 7.54
CA SER A 16 -19.18 -24.94 7.25
C SER A 16 -18.54 -23.87 8.13
N VAL A 17 -17.45 -23.28 7.64
CA VAL A 17 -17.02 -21.97 8.06
C VAL A 17 -18.26 -21.11 7.89
N ALA A 18 -18.87 -20.70 9.00
CA ALA A 18 -19.98 -19.76 8.97
C ALA A 18 -19.47 -18.53 8.22
N ALA A 19 -19.91 -18.37 6.97
CA ALA A 19 -19.64 -17.16 6.21
C ALA A 19 -20.32 -16.04 6.98
N GLN A 20 -19.54 -15.26 7.73
CA GLN A 20 -20.08 -14.11 8.46
C GLN A 20 -20.62 -13.13 7.43
N GLU A 21 -21.95 -13.01 7.41
CA GLU A 21 -22.67 -12.15 6.48
C GLU A 21 -22.10 -10.73 6.54
N THR A 22 -21.77 -10.18 5.37
CA THR A 22 -21.25 -8.81 5.26
C THR A 22 -22.41 -7.86 5.06
N ILE A 23 -22.56 -6.90 5.97
CA ILE A 23 -23.65 -5.92 5.95
C ILE A 23 -23.36 -4.83 4.92
N THR A 24 -24.28 -4.61 3.98
CA THR A 24 -24.20 -3.56 2.96
C THR A 24 -25.29 -2.50 3.14
N ASN A 25 -25.28 -1.45 2.31
CA ASN A 25 -26.34 -0.44 2.27
C ASN A 25 -27.73 -1.10 2.10
N GLU A 26 -27.82 -2.08 1.19
CA GLU A 26 -29.04 -2.83 0.91
C GLU A 26 -29.48 -3.67 2.10
N SER A 27 -28.55 -4.32 2.82
CA SER A 27 -28.87 -5.05 4.05
C SER A 27 -29.49 -4.14 5.10
N VAL A 28 -29.00 -2.91 5.23
CA VAL A 28 -29.56 -1.93 6.18
C VAL A 28 -30.98 -1.50 5.77
N ILE A 29 -31.22 -1.28 4.48
CA ILE A 29 -32.56 -0.99 3.96
C ILE A 29 -33.50 -2.17 4.25
N GLN A 30 -33.08 -3.40 3.98
CA GLN A 30 -33.88 -4.60 4.25
C GLN A 30 -34.20 -4.76 5.74
N MET A 31 -33.24 -4.53 6.63
CA MET A 31 -33.50 -4.55 8.08
C MET A 31 -34.56 -3.49 8.46
N LYS A 32 -34.51 -2.30 7.88
CA LYS A 32 -35.54 -1.28 8.14
C LYS A 32 -36.92 -1.72 7.63
N GLU A 33 -36.98 -2.28 6.43
CA GLU A 33 -38.23 -2.79 5.82
C GLU A 33 -38.83 -3.95 6.63
N LEU A 34 -37.98 -4.79 7.22
CA LEU A 34 -38.38 -5.88 8.13
C LEU A 34 -38.78 -5.39 9.54
N GLY A 35 -38.67 -4.09 9.81
CA GLY A 35 -39.13 -3.48 11.07
C GLY A 35 -38.12 -3.52 12.21
N PHE A 36 -36.82 -3.78 11.93
CA PHE A 36 -35.78 -3.62 12.94
C PHE A 36 -35.65 -2.14 13.33
N ASP A 37 -35.52 -1.88 14.63
CA ASP A 37 -35.27 -0.53 15.11
C ASP A 37 -33.83 -0.09 14.87
N ASP A 38 -33.60 1.21 15.01
CA ASP A 38 -32.31 1.82 14.70
C ASP A 38 -31.19 1.31 15.61
N ASN A 39 -31.49 0.96 16.88
CA ASN A 39 -30.49 0.43 17.81
C ASN A 39 -30.05 -0.98 17.40
N MET A 40 -30.99 -1.85 17.01
CA MET A 40 -30.65 -3.19 16.52
C MET A 40 -29.83 -3.13 15.22
N ILE A 41 -30.16 -2.19 14.34
CA ILE A 41 -29.39 -1.94 13.12
C ILE A 41 -27.97 -1.48 13.48
N ILE A 42 -27.82 -0.52 14.39
CA ILE A 42 -26.52 -0.03 14.87
C ILE A 42 -25.69 -1.16 15.48
N ASP A 43 -26.28 -1.97 16.36
CA ASP A 43 -25.60 -3.09 17.01
C ASP A 43 -25.15 -4.13 15.97
N LYS A 44 -26.00 -4.45 14.99
CA LYS A 44 -25.66 -5.37 13.91
C LYS A 44 -24.51 -4.84 13.07
N ILE A 45 -24.52 -3.55 12.73
CA ILE A 45 -23.44 -2.87 12.00
C ILE A 45 -22.12 -2.93 12.80
N ASN A 46 -22.16 -2.71 14.11
CA ASN A 46 -20.97 -2.69 14.95
C ASN A 46 -20.38 -4.08 15.22
N THR A 47 -21.18 -5.13 15.13
CA THR A 47 -20.78 -6.52 15.45
C THR A 47 -20.53 -7.40 14.23
N SER A 48 -20.70 -6.86 13.02
CA SER A 48 -20.56 -7.62 11.77
C SER A 48 -19.45 -7.06 10.88
N ASN A 49 -19.02 -7.86 9.91
CA ASN A 49 -18.27 -7.32 8.78
C ASN A 49 -19.21 -6.42 7.98
N VAL A 50 -18.73 -5.27 7.54
CA VAL A 50 -19.52 -4.28 6.79
C VAL A 50 -18.90 -4.04 5.42
N LYS A 51 -19.67 -3.55 4.46
CA LYS A 51 -19.25 -3.06 3.14
C LYS A 51 -20.20 -1.95 2.66
N PHE A 52 -19.92 -0.72 3.06
CA PHE A 52 -20.78 0.42 2.77
C PHE A 52 -20.24 1.32 1.67
N ASP A 53 -21.16 1.93 0.93
CA ASP A 53 -20.93 2.99 -0.05
C ASP A 53 -21.55 4.30 0.46
N ALA A 54 -20.71 5.33 0.62
CA ALA A 54 -21.14 6.66 1.10
C ALA A 54 -21.15 7.73 -0.01
N SER A 55 -21.26 7.32 -1.28
CA SER A 55 -21.55 8.24 -2.37
C SER A 55 -22.90 8.93 -2.17
N ILE A 56 -23.04 10.16 -2.69
CA ILE A 56 -24.27 10.95 -2.55
C ILE A 56 -25.51 10.22 -3.07
N SER A 57 -25.36 9.43 -4.16
CA SER A 57 -26.44 8.61 -4.71
C SER A 57 -26.92 7.56 -3.71
N GLU A 58 -26.00 6.87 -3.02
CA GLU A 58 -26.34 5.83 -2.06
C GLU A 58 -26.88 6.39 -0.75
N LEU A 59 -26.28 7.47 -0.25
CA LEU A 59 -26.81 8.19 0.92
C LEU A 59 -28.22 8.74 0.65
N SER A 60 -28.50 9.20 -0.57
CA SER A 60 -29.84 9.61 -0.96
C SER A 60 -30.83 8.45 -0.98
N LYS A 61 -30.42 7.24 -1.37
CA LYS A 61 -31.29 6.04 -1.32
C LYS A 61 -31.60 5.67 0.12
N LEU A 62 -30.60 5.62 1.00
CA LEU A 62 -30.78 5.35 2.43
C LEU A 62 -31.76 6.34 3.07
N LYS A 63 -31.60 7.63 2.79
CA LYS A 63 -32.51 8.67 3.28
C LYS A 63 -33.94 8.48 2.77
N LYS A 64 -34.12 8.14 1.49
CA LYS A 64 -35.44 7.87 0.89
C LYS A 64 -36.10 6.61 1.46
N ALA A 65 -35.30 5.62 1.85
CA ALA A 65 -35.75 4.41 2.53
C ALA A 65 -36.10 4.61 4.01
N GLY A 66 -36.00 5.84 4.53
CA GLY A 66 -36.37 6.15 5.91
C GLY A 66 -35.33 5.71 6.95
N ILE A 67 -34.09 5.45 6.54
CA ILE A 67 -32.98 5.21 7.46
C ILE A 67 -32.67 6.51 8.20
N SER A 68 -32.50 6.43 9.52
CA SER A 68 -32.28 7.61 10.36
C SER A 68 -30.91 8.24 10.15
N ALA A 69 -30.80 9.52 10.53
CA ALA A 69 -29.55 10.26 10.42
C ALA A 69 -28.41 9.62 11.24
N ASP A 70 -28.71 9.01 12.38
CA ASP A 70 -27.72 8.36 13.25
C ASP A 70 -27.14 7.10 12.58
N VAL A 71 -28.00 6.25 12.01
CA VAL A 71 -27.57 5.07 11.24
C VAL A 71 -26.80 5.50 9.99
N ILE A 72 -27.27 6.52 9.25
CA ILE A 72 -26.55 7.07 8.09
C ILE A 72 -25.17 7.60 8.50
N SER A 73 -25.08 8.29 9.65
CA SER A 73 -23.81 8.80 10.17
C SER A 73 -22.85 7.67 10.52
N LEU A 74 -23.34 6.60 11.14
CA LEU A 74 -22.55 5.39 11.42
C LEU A 74 -22.10 4.68 10.13
N ILE A 75 -22.98 4.57 9.12
CA ILE A 75 -22.63 4.05 7.79
C ILE A 75 -21.51 4.89 7.18
N MET A 76 -21.64 6.22 7.21
CA MET A 76 -20.61 7.12 6.71
C MET A 76 -19.29 6.92 7.48
N GLU A 77 -19.31 6.84 8.80
CA GLU A 77 -18.14 6.56 9.64
C GLU A 77 -17.48 5.22 9.26
N LYS A 78 -18.25 4.13 9.19
CA LYS A 78 -17.74 2.79 8.85
C LYS A 78 -17.31 2.69 7.38
N SER A 79 -17.88 3.50 6.49
CA SER A 79 -17.50 3.57 5.07
C SER A 79 -16.13 4.23 4.86
N LYS A 80 -15.71 5.13 5.77
CA LYS A 80 -14.35 5.71 5.76
C LYS A 80 -13.27 4.63 5.84
N HIS A 81 -13.61 3.47 6.42
CA HIS A 81 -12.75 2.30 6.53
C HIS A 81 -13.02 1.22 5.48
N ASN A 82 -14.02 1.40 4.60
CA ASN A 82 -14.49 0.37 3.67
C ASN A 82 -14.20 0.63 2.20
N THR A 83 -13.53 1.71 1.85
CA THR A 83 -12.83 1.69 0.57
C THR A 83 -11.72 0.66 0.70
N LYS A 84 -11.83 -0.47 -0.03
CA LYS A 84 -10.72 -1.38 -0.35
C LYS A 84 -9.66 -0.63 -1.16
N SER A 85 -9.02 0.27 -0.46
CA SER A 85 -7.95 1.14 -0.83
C SER A 85 -7.22 1.29 0.50
N ARG A 86 -6.67 0.17 1.00
CA ARG A 86 -5.75 0.23 2.12
C ARG A 86 -4.65 1.17 1.64
N THR A 87 -4.36 2.19 2.42
CA THR A 87 -3.27 3.12 2.17
C THR A 87 -2.05 2.39 1.57
N GLY A 88 -1.64 2.77 0.36
CA GLY A 88 -0.77 1.93 -0.48
C GLY A 88 -0.56 2.44 -1.90
N ILE A 89 0.38 1.80 -2.63
CA ILE A 89 0.55 1.94 -4.08
C ILE A 89 -0.05 0.71 -4.73
N TYR A 90 -1.00 0.92 -5.64
CA TYR A 90 -1.59 -0.12 -6.47
C TYR A 90 -1.13 0.07 -7.92
N TYR A 91 -1.12 -1.00 -8.70
CA TYR A 91 -0.98 -0.93 -10.15
C TYR A 91 -2.17 -1.58 -10.84
N THR A 92 -2.50 -1.08 -12.02
CA THR A 92 -3.50 -1.69 -12.91
C THR A 92 -2.83 -2.78 -13.73
N ASP A 93 -3.22 -4.03 -13.55
CA ASP A 93 -2.70 -5.15 -14.34
C ASP A 93 -3.33 -5.20 -15.74
N VAL A 94 -2.81 -6.06 -16.62
CA VAL A 94 -3.29 -6.23 -18.00
C VAL A 94 -4.77 -6.60 -18.08
N ASP A 95 -5.30 -7.25 -17.04
CA ASP A 95 -6.71 -7.65 -16.93
C ASP A 95 -7.61 -6.52 -16.38
N GLY A 96 -7.05 -5.35 -16.07
CA GLY A 96 -7.74 -4.22 -15.45
C GLY A 96 -7.86 -4.29 -13.92
N GLU A 97 -7.43 -5.39 -13.31
CA GLU A 97 -7.45 -5.60 -11.86
C GLU A 97 -6.41 -4.74 -11.13
N GLN A 98 -6.79 -4.16 -10.00
CA GLN A 98 -5.88 -3.39 -9.14
C GLN A 98 -5.11 -4.32 -8.20
N LYS A 99 -3.78 -4.35 -8.32
CA LYS A 99 -2.89 -5.16 -7.48
C LYS A 99 -2.02 -4.27 -6.61
N LEU A 100 -1.90 -4.61 -5.31
CA LEU A 100 -1.07 -3.87 -4.37
C LEU A 100 0.41 -4.14 -4.65
N ILE A 101 1.21 -3.07 -4.78
CA ILE A 101 2.67 -3.15 -4.79
C ILE A 101 3.13 -3.39 -3.35
N GLN A 102 3.65 -4.57 -3.08
CA GLN A 102 4.19 -4.91 -1.77
C GLN A 102 5.50 -4.14 -1.55
N PRO A 103 5.67 -3.45 -0.40
CA PRO A 103 6.90 -2.73 -0.12
C PRO A 103 8.05 -3.70 0.18
N SER A 104 9.25 -3.32 -0.23
CA SER A 104 10.51 -3.96 0.15
C SER A 104 11.32 -3.06 1.07
N VAL A 105 12.18 -3.66 1.90
CA VAL A 105 13.12 -2.91 2.76
C VAL A 105 14.53 -3.03 2.22
N PHE A 106 15.29 -1.94 2.28
CA PHE A 106 16.72 -2.02 1.98
C PHE A 106 17.44 -2.89 3.02
N SER A 107 18.24 -3.85 2.57
CA SER A 107 18.93 -4.82 3.43
C SER A 107 20.28 -4.33 3.99
N GLY A 108 20.66 -3.09 3.68
CA GLY A 108 21.88 -2.44 4.17
C GLY A 108 22.37 -1.33 3.25
N THR A 109 23.21 -0.44 3.79
CA THR A 109 23.95 0.56 3.00
C THR A 109 25.39 0.09 2.81
N ASN A 110 25.79 -0.18 1.57
CA ASN A 110 27.20 -0.46 1.27
C ASN A 110 27.96 0.87 1.16
N SER A 111 28.51 1.36 2.28
CA SER A 111 29.68 2.23 2.25
C SER A 111 30.90 1.33 2.16
N ASN A 112 31.62 1.33 1.03
CA ASN A 112 32.87 0.58 0.91
C ASN A 112 33.92 1.22 1.84
N ALA A 113 33.94 0.87 3.13
CA ALA A 113 34.81 1.44 4.14
C ALA A 113 36.31 1.28 3.79
N ALA A 114 36.68 0.19 3.12
CA ALA A 114 38.05 -0.03 2.65
C ALA A 114 38.45 0.91 1.49
N ALA A 115 37.51 1.26 0.59
CA ALA A 115 37.76 2.24 -0.47
C ALA A 115 37.74 3.67 0.07
N GLN A 116 36.91 3.97 1.07
CA GLN A 116 36.87 5.27 1.73
C GLN A 116 38.20 5.58 2.47
N LYS A 117 38.84 4.59 3.09
CA LYS A 117 40.16 4.76 3.73
C LYS A 117 41.30 5.03 2.74
N LEU A 118 41.26 4.42 1.56
CA LEU A 118 42.32 4.57 0.54
C LEU A 118 42.20 5.85 -0.28
N VAL A 119 41.02 6.44 -0.33
CA VAL A 119 40.69 7.59 -1.22
C VAL A 119 40.49 8.88 -0.43
N SER A 120 40.98 8.91 0.83
CA SER A 120 40.96 10.03 1.77
C SER A 120 41.63 11.33 1.27
N GLY A 121 41.99 11.41 -0.02
CA GLY A 121 42.55 12.58 -0.68
C GLY A 121 41.72 13.21 -1.82
N LEU A 122 40.82 12.52 -2.56
CA LEU A 122 40.17 13.21 -3.71
C LEU A 122 38.93 12.62 -4.43
N ILE A 123 38.23 11.56 -4.01
CA ILE A 123 37.15 11.00 -4.89
C ILE A 123 35.82 10.77 -4.17
N ASN A 124 34.79 11.43 -4.70
CA ASN A 124 33.37 11.32 -4.36
C ASN A 124 32.92 9.87 -4.12
N ALA A 125 32.67 9.50 -2.86
CA ALA A 125 32.16 8.18 -2.51
C ALA A 125 30.63 8.17 -2.66
N LYS A 126 30.10 7.24 -3.46
CA LYS A 126 28.64 7.10 -3.65
C LYS A 126 28.03 6.28 -2.53
N LYS A 127 27.04 6.82 -1.83
CA LYS A 127 26.21 6.06 -0.89
C LYS A 127 25.18 5.26 -1.68
N LYS A 128 25.07 3.96 -1.39
CA LYS A 128 24.16 3.05 -2.09
C LYS A 128 23.25 2.33 -1.12
N ALA A 129 21.99 2.20 -1.49
CA ALA A 129 21.02 1.34 -0.85
C ALA A 129 20.80 0.08 -1.71
N GLN A 130 20.53 -1.06 -1.06
CA GLN A 130 20.47 -2.36 -1.74
C GLN A 130 19.22 -3.15 -1.39
N LEU A 131 18.64 -3.80 -2.41
CA LEU A 131 17.55 -4.76 -2.28
C LEU A 131 18.08 -6.16 -2.66
N PRO A 132 17.68 -7.21 -1.93
CA PRO A 132 18.00 -8.57 -2.31
C PRO A 132 17.27 -8.98 -3.60
N GLY A 133 17.86 -9.93 -4.31
CA GLY A 133 17.33 -10.48 -5.56
C GLY A 133 17.61 -9.57 -6.76
N ILE A 134 17.73 -10.19 -7.94
CA ILE A 134 17.89 -9.49 -9.22
C ILE A 134 16.57 -8.98 -9.82
N ARG A 135 15.44 -9.40 -9.24
CA ARG A 135 14.09 -9.12 -9.72
C ARG A 135 13.15 -8.84 -8.55
N SER A 136 12.19 -7.93 -8.73
CA SER A 136 11.14 -7.66 -7.78
C SER A 136 10.13 -8.80 -7.69
N ASN A 137 9.49 -8.94 -6.53
CA ASN A 137 8.29 -9.77 -6.40
C ASN A 137 7.06 -9.11 -7.04
N ASN A 138 7.08 -7.78 -7.26
CA ASN A 138 6.04 -7.06 -7.97
C ASN A 138 6.41 -7.01 -9.46
N VAL A 139 5.75 -7.83 -10.28
CA VAL A 139 6.04 -7.95 -11.72
C VAL A 139 4.89 -7.39 -12.55
N LEU A 140 5.20 -6.45 -13.44
CA LEU A 140 4.26 -5.77 -14.31
C LEU A 140 4.56 -6.13 -15.77
N GLY A 141 3.55 -6.62 -16.48
CA GLY A 141 3.66 -7.03 -17.89
C GLY A 141 3.36 -5.93 -18.90
N THR A 142 3.62 -4.67 -18.54
CA THR A 142 3.37 -3.50 -19.39
C THR A 142 4.50 -2.48 -19.24
N SER A 143 4.93 -1.88 -20.35
CA SER A 143 5.90 -0.78 -20.37
C SER A 143 5.28 0.57 -20.00
N SER A 144 3.95 0.69 -19.97
CA SER A 144 3.23 1.92 -19.61
C SER A 144 2.35 1.67 -18.38
N PRO A 145 2.96 1.44 -17.20
CA PRO A 145 2.21 1.10 -16.00
C PRO A 145 1.40 2.30 -15.48
N GLU A 146 0.21 2.01 -14.97
CA GLU A 146 -0.63 2.97 -14.28
C GLU A 146 -0.73 2.60 -12.80
N PHE A 147 -0.36 3.54 -11.94
CA PHE A 147 -0.41 3.36 -10.50
C PHE A 147 -1.51 4.20 -9.85
N THR A 148 -2.10 3.67 -8.78
CA THR A 148 -3.01 4.40 -7.89
C THR A 148 -2.37 4.52 -6.52
N PHE A 149 -2.03 5.73 -6.12
CA PHE A 149 -1.49 6.05 -4.81
C PHE A 149 -2.64 6.46 -3.90
N ILE A 150 -2.72 5.86 -2.72
CA ILE A 150 -3.81 6.07 -1.77
C ILE A 150 -3.16 6.40 -0.44
N PHE A 151 -3.35 7.63 0.02
CA PHE A 151 -2.77 8.13 1.27
C PHE A 151 -3.74 7.99 2.45
N ASP A 152 -3.26 8.04 3.69
CA ASP A 152 -4.16 8.01 4.84
C ASP A 152 -4.68 9.43 5.14
N PRO A 153 -6.00 9.70 5.05
CA PRO A 153 -6.53 11.03 5.35
C PRO A 153 -6.42 11.40 6.84
N SER A 154 -6.24 10.40 7.73
CA SER A 154 -6.08 10.60 9.18
C SER A 154 -4.65 11.02 9.57
N ALA A 155 -3.71 11.09 8.63
CA ALA A 155 -2.36 11.63 8.87
C ALA A 155 -2.35 13.09 9.38
N SER A 156 -3.45 13.83 9.16
CA SER A 156 -3.63 15.20 9.66
C SER A 156 -4.34 15.26 11.02
N GLU A 157 -4.89 14.15 11.52
CA GLU A 157 -5.34 14.04 12.89
C GLU A 157 -4.11 13.71 13.74
N VAL A 158 -3.71 14.70 14.54
CA VAL A 158 -2.59 14.59 15.48
C VAL A 158 -2.88 13.41 16.42
N ASP A 159 -2.35 12.25 16.08
CA ASP A 159 -2.22 11.11 16.97
C ASP A 159 -1.25 11.58 18.07
N ASN A 160 -1.82 12.12 19.14
CA ASN A 160 -1.11 12.36 20.38
C ASN A 160 -0.49 11.03 20.77
N MET A 161 0.79 10.87 20.46
CA MET A 161 1.62 9.74 20.79
C MET A 161 1.71 9.59 22.32
N GLN A 162 0.67 9.01 22.93
CA GLN A 162 0.69 8.58 24.32
C GLN A 162 -0.53 7.69 24.65
N THR A 163 -0.63 6.50 24.05
CA THR A 163 -1.16 5.36 24.80
C THR A 163 -0.31 4.12 24.59
N ASN A 164 0.51 3.86 25.61
CA ASN A 164 1.00 2.54 25.93
C ASN A 164 -0.20 1.58 26.04
N GLN A 165 -0.30 0.60 25.13
CA GLN A 165 -0.61 -0.81 25.39
C GLN A 165 -1.19 -1.49 24.13
N GLY A 166 -0.41 -2.43 23.58
CA GLY A 166 -0.95 -3.75 23.31
C GLY A 166 -1.71 -4.04 22.01
N ASN A 167 -1.87 -3.11 21.06
CA ASN A 167 -2.43 -3.46 19.75
C ASN A 167 -1.54 -3.04 18.58
N GLN A 168 -0.99 -4.05 17.91
CA GLN A 168 -0.09 -3.95 16.77
C GLN A 168 -0.80 -3.42 15.52
N ALA A 169 -0.89 -2.10 15.39
CA ALA A 169 -1.17 -1.45 14.12
C ALA A 169 0.11 -0.79 13.59
N GLY A 170 0.88 -1.57 12.80
CA GLY A 170 1.54 -1.04 11.61
C GLY A 170 2.91 -0.36 11.76
N ILE A 171 3.91 -1.07 12.28
CA ILE A 171 5.35 -0.75 12.15
C ILE A 171 5.77 -0.56 10.66
N PHE A 172 4.96 -1.04 9.72
CA PHE A 172 5.26 -1.20 8.29
C PHE A 172 4.59 -0.18 7.35
N ASN A 173 4.00 0.94 7.81
CA ASN A 173 3.34 1.90 6.88
C ASN A 173 3.51 3.41 7.19
N TRP A 174 4.55 3.79 7.92
CA TRP A 174 4.70 5.19 8.40
C TRP A 174 4.84 6.23 7.30
N TRP A 175 5.42 5.88 6.15
CA TRP A 175 5.65 6.80 5.04
C TRP A 175 4.33 7.26 4.39
N PHE A 176 3.26 6.46 4.41
CA PHE A 176 1.94 6.94 3.97
C PHE A 176 1.14 7.66 5.07
N ARG A 177 1.58 7.58 6.32
CA ARG A 177 1.11 8.47 7.40
C ARG A 177 1.84 9.82 7.39
N THR A 178 2.96 9.93 6.68
CA THR A 178 3.78 11.16 6.64
C THR A 178 3.64 11.85 5.28
N ALA A 179 3.61 11.07 4.20
CA ALA A 179 3.36 11.58 2.87
C ALA A 179 1.89 11.90 2.66
N SER A 180 1.66 13.05 2.04
CA SER A 180 0.33 13.55 1.70
C SER A 180 0.02 13.48 0.20
N SER A 181 1.05 13.28 -0.63
CA SER A 181 0.90 13.24 -2.09
C SER A 181 2.04 12.48 -2.79
N PRO A 182 1.86 12.08 -4.06
CA PRO A 182 2.93 11.43 -4.83
C PRO A 182 4.16 12.32 -5.09
N ASN A 183 4.06 13.64 -4.92
CA ASN A 183 5.20 14.56 -5.08
C ASN A 183 6.32 14.31 -4.07
N GLU A 184 6.03 13.60 -2.98
CA GLU A 184 7.01 13.23 -1.96
C GLU A 184 7.75 11.92 -2.31
N PHE A 185 7.46 11.35 -3.49
CA PHE A 185 8.12 10.17 -4.02
C PHE A 185 8.91 10.51 -5.27
N VAL A 186 10.00 9.77 -5.48
CA VAL A 186 10.76 9.75 -6.72
C VAL A 186 10.70 8.37 -7.34
N LEU A 187 10.53 8.30 -8.65
CA LEU A 187 10.70 7.07 -9.42
C LEU A 187 12.14 6.96 -9.90
N VAL A 188 12.78 5.81 -9.72
CA VAL A 188 14.16 5.57 -10.15
C VAL A 188 14.32 4.20 -10.77
N LYS A 189 15.30 4.07 -11.68
CA LYS A 189 15.77 2.76 -12.18
C LYS A 189 16.83 2.18 -11.25
N LEU A 190 16.65 0.92 -10.86
CA LEU A 190 17.60 0.16 -10.07
C LEU A 190 18.69 -0.45 -10.96
N THR A 191 19.91 -0.49 -10.44
CA THR A 191 21.01 -1.21 -11.08
C THR A 191 21.04 -2.66 -10.60
N VAL A 192 20.82 -3.61 -11.51
CA VAL A 192 20.94 -5.04 -11.21
C VAL A 192 22.43 -5.43 -11.09
N LYS A 193 22.76 -6.25 -10.09
CA LYS A 193 24.08 -6.85 -9.87
C LYS A 193 23.94 -8.36 -9.85
N ASP A 194 23.85 -8.99 -11.02
CA ASP A 194 23.57 -10.43 -11.15
C ASP A 194 24.51 -11.31 -10.33
N LYS A 195 25.82 -11.06 -10.42
CA LYS A 195 26.85 -11.80 -9.66
C LYS A 195 26.70 -11.71 -8.15
N LYS A 196 26.01 -10.68 -7.64
CA LYS A 196 25.78 -10.45 -6.22
C LYS A 196 24.34 -10.74 -5.80
N ASN A 197 23.49 -11.18 -6.74
CA ASN A 197 22.07 -11.44 -6.53
C ASN A 197 21.34 -10.29 -5.80
N LEU A 198 21.57 -9.05 -6.25
CA LEU A 198 20.98 -7.86 -5.64
C LEU A 198 20.71 -6.76 -6.65
N ARG A 199 19.90 -5.78 -6.25
CA ARG A 199 19.62 -4.52 -6.93
C ARG A 199 20.10 -3.36 -6.08
N GLU A 200 20.61 -2.29 -6.69
CA GLU A 200 21.12 -1.12 -5.97
C GLU A 200 20.68 0.21 -6.58
N VAL A 201 20.55 1.24 -5.72
CA VAL A 201 20.33 2.64 -6.11
C VAL A 201 21.30 3.55 -5.37
N ILE A 202 21.75 4.62 -6.02
CA ILE A 202 22.59 5.65 -5.40
C ILE A 202 21.69 6.62 -4.64
N THR A 203 21.83 6.68 -3.31
CA THR A 203 21.01 7.49 -2.41
C THR A 203 21.76 8.68 -1.81
N GLY A 204 22.97 8.94 -2.29
CA GLY A 204 23.75 10.10 -1.89
C GLY A 204 25.17 10.09 -2.43
N LYS A 205 25.87 11.18 -2.17
CA LYS A 205 27.30 11.35 -2.44
C LYS A 205 27.93 11.96 -1.20
N ASP A 206 28.99 11.32 -0.73
CA ASP A 206 29.85 11.85 0.31
C ASP A 206 31.09 12.45 -0.36
N SER A 207 31.34 13.73 -0.11
CA SER A 207 32.58 14.42 -0.44
C SER A 207 33.23 14.94 0.86
N TRP A 208 34.53 15.20 0.82
CA TRP A 208 35.31 15.74 1.96
C TRP A 208 34.75 17.05 2.54
N ILE A 209 33.95 17.79 1.75
CA ILE A 209 33.38 19.10 2.11
C ILE A 209 31.85 19.07 2.25
N SER A 210 31.17 18.08 1.69
CA SER A 210 29.70 18.03 1.64
C SER A 210 29.17 16.60 1.59
N SER A 211 28.23 16.27 2.46
CA SER A 211 27.38 15.08 2.34
C SER A 211 26.02 15.49 1.78
N SER A 212 25.60 14.91 0.66
CA SER A 212 24.24 15.07 0.14
C SER A 212 23.48 13.76 0.30
N SER A 213 22.39 13.78 1.05
CA SER A 213 21.46 12.66 1.20
C SER A 213 20.24 12.88 0.30
N GLY A 214 19.85 11.89 -0.49
CA GLY A 214 18.75 11.97 -1.44
C GLY A 214 19.10 11.44 -2.83
N ILE A 215 18.09 11.23 -3.66
CA ILE A 215 18.29 10.84 -5.07
C ILE A 215 18.68 12.08 -5.86
N ASP A 216 19.79 12.00 -6.58
CA ASP A 216 20.21 13.05 -7.52
C ASP A 216 19.15 13.16 -8.64
N PRO A 217 18.57 14.36 -8.89
CA PRO A 217 17.46 14.54 -9.84
C PRO A 217 17.71 13.97 -11.23
N LYS A 218 18.97 13.85 -11.67
CA LYS A 218 19.30 13.24 -12.96
C LYS A 218 18.99 11.74 -13.06
N TYR A 219 18.80 11.06 -11.92
CA TYR A 219 18.40 9.66 -11.86
C TYR A 219 16.90 9.49 -11.63
N ALA A 220 16.17 10.60 -11.40
CA ALA A 220 14.72 10.59 -11.29
C ALA A 220 14.10 10.42 -12.67
N LEU A 221 13.15 9.50 -12.75
CA LEU A 221 12.30 9.32 -13.93
C LEU A 221 11.03 10.16 -13.75
N PRO A 222 10.60 10.91 -14.77
CA PRO A 222 9.39 11.72 -14.69
C PRO A 222 8.15 10.83 -14.62
N PHE A 223 7.11 11.34 -13.97
CA PHE A 223 5.76 10.79 -13.99
C PHE A 223 4.73 11.90 -13.88
N LYS A 224 3.55 11.68 -14.45
CA LYS A 224 2.39 12.54 -14.32
C LYS A 224 1.59 12.16 -13.09
N ILE A 225 0.97 13.15 -12.45
CA ILE A 225 0.02 12.96 -11.35
C ILE A 225 -1.32 13.54 -11.77
N ASP A 226 -2.39 12.73 -11.67
CA ASP A 226 -3.77 13.17 -11.82
C ASP A 226 -4.52 12.91 -10.51
N VAL A 227 -5.23 13.90 -9.99
CA VAL A 227 -6.08 13.73 -8.80
C VAL A 227 -7.35 12.98 -9.21
N ILE A 228 -7.68 11.91 -8.49
CA ILE A 228 -8.94 11.18 -8.71
C ILE A 228 -10.00 11.72 -7.74
N GLU A 229 -9.88 11.41 -6.46
CA GLU A 229 -10.80 11.84 -5.40
C GLU A 229 -10.12 11.77 -4.04
N GLY A 230 -10.30 12.79 -3.20
CA GLY A 230 -9.82 12.83 -1.81
C GLY A 230 -8.31 12.58 -1.69
N ASN A 231 -7.96 11.42 -1.13
CA ASN A 231 -6.61 10.93 -0.85
C ASN A 231 -6.04 10.03 -1.96
N LYS A 232 -6.68 9.96 -3.13
CA LYS A 232 -6.31 9.07 -4.25
C LYS A 232 -5.75 9.84 -5.44
N PHE A 233 -4.62 9.36 -5.93
CA PHE A 233 -3.89 9.95 -7.05
C PHE A 233 -3.53 8.88 -8.07
N LYS A 234 -3.79 9.15 -9.33
CA LYS A 234 -3.26 8.38 -10.44
C LYS A 234 -1.84 8.88 -10.74
N VAL A 235 -0.91 7.94 -10.85
CA VAL A 235 0.49 8.19 -11.14
C VAL A 235 0.87 7.41 -12.39
N THR A 236 1.31 8.12 -13.42
CA THR A 236 1.62 7.54 -14.74
C THR A 236 3.04 7.96 -15.14
N PRO A 237 4.03 7.07 -15.01
CA PRO A 237 5.36 7.29 -15.56
C PRO A 237 5.32 7.39 -17.09
N ASP A 238 6.36 8.02 -17.66
CA ASP A 238 6.66 7.82 -19.08
C ASP A 238 6.92 6.32 -19.35
N ALA A 239 6.82 5.91 -20.62
CA ALA A 239 7.07 4.53 -21.01
C ALA A 239 8.43 4.03 -20.49
N LEU A 240 8.39 2.91 -19.77
CA LEU A 240 9.54 2.29 -19.13
C LEU A 240 10.04 1.11 -19.94
N GLU A 241 11.34 1.10 -20.23
CA GLU A 241 12.03 -0.06 -20.77
C GLU A 241 12.00 -1.23 -19.78
N PRO A 242 12.12 -2.49 -20.24
CA PRO A 242 12.30 -3.64 -19.36
C PRO A 242 13.42 -3.39 -18.33
N GLY A 243 13.16 -3.75 -17.07
CA GLY A 243 14.09 -3.50 -15.98
C GLY A 243 13.45 -3.42 -14.60
N GLU A 244 14.26 -2.97 -13.65
CA GLU A 244 13.91 -2.88 -12.23
C GLU A 244 13.79 -1.43 -11.82
N TYR A 245 12.70 -1.08 -11.14
CA TYR A 245 12.36 0.28 -10.76
C TYR A 245 11.88 0.32 -9.32
N CYS A 246 11.90 1.50 -8.70
CA CYS A 246 11.16 1.69 -7.47
C CYS A 246 10.70 3.13 -7.25
N PHE A 247 9.61 3.29 -6.52
CA PHE A 247 9.26 4.55 -5.88
C PHE A 247 9.93 4.64 -4.50
N ILE A 248 10.60 5.77 -4.26
CA ILE A 248 11.32 6.05 -3.01
C ILE A 248 10.74 7.33 -2.41
N TYR A 249 10.31 7.28 -1.15
CA TYR A 249 9.90 8.47 -0.40
C TYR A 249 11.11 9.37 -0.11
N GLN A 250 11.04 10.66 -0.46
CA GLN A 250 12.12 11.64 -0.27
C GLN A 250 11.84 12.68 0.81
N GLY A 251 10.68 12.60 1.48
CA GLY A 251 10.37 13.52 2.58
C GLY A 251 11.19 13.24 3.85
N GLN A 252 10.95 14.03 4.89
CA GLN A 252 11.65 13.88 6.16
C GLN A 252 11.30 12.53 6.81
N VAL A 253 12.34 11.79 7.21
CA VAL A 253 12.20 10.55 7.98
C VAL A 253 12.05 10.93 9.46
N PRO A 254 10.98 10.51 10.17
CA PRO A 254 10.80 10.78 11.59
C PRO A 254 11.98 10.29 12.44
N GLN A 255 12.30 11.01 13.51
CA GLN A 255 13.36 10.65 14.45
C GLN A 255 13.17 9.22 14.99
N GLY A 256 14.27 8.44 15.04
CA GLY A 256 14.27 7.04 15.52
C GLY A 256 13.93 5.99 14.47
N ARG A 257 13.77 6.36 13.19
CA ARG A 257 13.56 5.41 12.08
C ARG A 257 14.76 5.42 11.13
N GLU A 258 15.36 4.24 10.92
CA GLU A 258 16.55 4.09 10.08
C GLU A 258 16.28 3.34 8.76
N ASN A 259 15.24 2.52 8.72
CA ASN A 259 14.93 1.69 7.55
C ASN A 259 13.91 2.39 6.63
N GLN A 260 14.38 2.75 5.44
CA GLN A 260 13.57 3.25 4.35
C GLN A 260 13.01 2.06 3.54
N SER A 261 11.70 1.86 3.60
CA SER A 261 11.02 0.97 2.65
C SER A 261 10.86 1.65 1.30
N VAL A 262 10.80 0.84 0.26
CA VAL A 262 10.62 1.27 -1.12
C VAL A 262 9.59 0.39 -1.81
N PHE A 263 8.98 0.92 -2.86
CA PHE A 263 8.01 0.18 -3.67
C PHE A 263 8.68 -0.20 -4.97
N ASP A 264 9.39 -1.34 -4.95
CA ASP A 264 10.09 -1.83 -6.13
C ASP A 264 9.17 -2.67 -7.01
N PHE A 265 9.43 -2.65 -8.30
CA PHE A 265 8.71 -3.42 -9.30
C PHE A 265 9.60 -3.71 -10.53
N SER A 266 9.23 -4.75 -11.25
CA SER A 266 9.88 -5.17 -12.49
C SER A 266 8.95 -4.91 -13.68
N ILE A 267 9.49 -4.30 -14.73
CA ILE A 267 8.85 -4.20 -16.03
C ILE A 267 9.41 -5.31 -16.92
N GLN A 268 8.53 -6.12 -17.49
CA GLN A 268 8.86 -7.23 -18.39
C GLN A 268 8.31 -7.00 -19.79
#